data_AF-A0A2V5XPA4-F1
#
_entry.id   AF-A0A2V5XPA4-F1
#
_cell.length_a   1.000
_cell.length_b   1.000
_cell.length_c   1.000
_cell.angle_alpha   90.00
_cell.angle_beta   90.00
_cell.angle_gamma   90.00
#
_symmetry.space_group_name_H-M   'P 1'
#
loop_
_entity.id
_entity.type
_entity.pdbx_description
1 polymer ?
#
loop_
_entity_poly.entity_id
_entity_poly.type
_entity_poly.pdbx_seq_one_letter_code
_entity_poly.pdbx_strand_id
1 'polypeptide(L)'
;KRAFHQFYEEFQDHQYTLATSLAYSVKADVFRARTRNYSSALESALFPDDVPVEVYEGLIASARANLKPLFRYFDLRRRVLGLSELHHYDTYVPLVAEIETHISFDEAV
;
A
#
# COMPACT_ATOMS: atom_id res chain seq x y z
N LYS A 1 7.51 -3.00 17.64
CA LYS A 1 6.52 -2.19 18.40
C LYS A 1 6.94 -0.73 18.64
N ARG A 2 8.00 -0.42 19.42
CA ARG A 2 8.38 0.99 19.75
C ARG A 2 8.62 1.85 18.51
N ALA A 3 9.47 1.38 17.59
CA ALA A 3 9.77 2.09 16.34
C ALA A 3 8.51 2.41 15.52
N PHE A 4 7.57 1.46 15.44
CA PHE A 4 6.29 1.67 14.75
C PHE A 4 5.46 2.79 15.39
N HIS A 5 5.28 2.77 16.71
CA HIS A 5 4.48 3.80 17.38
C HIS A 5 5.12 5.17 17.29
N GLN A 6 6.43 5.27 17.51
CA GLN A 6 7.16 6.53 17.38
C GLN A 6 7.05 7.08 15.95
N PHE A 7 7.19 6.21 14.93
CA PHE A 7 6.99 6.63 13.54
C PHE A 7 5.60 7.23 13.29
N TYR A 8 4.53 6.57 13.78
CA TYR A 8 3.17 7.08 13.59
C TYR A 8 2.82 8.29 14.47
N GLU A 9 3.48 8.46 15.61
CA GLU A 9 3.38 9.67 16.44
C GLU A 9 3.87 10.90 15.67
N GLU A 10 5.01 10.81 15.00
CA GLU A 10 5.52 11.89 14.13
C GLU A 10 4.56 12.21 12.98
N PHE A 11 3.92 11.19 12.37
CA PHE A 11 2.88 11.42 11.35
C PHE A 11 1.67 12.16 11.92
N GLN A 12 1.27 11.82 13.15
CA GLN A 12 0.15 12.47 13.83
C GLN A 12 0.45 13.93 14.17
N ASP A 13 1.66 14.23 14.64
CA ASP A 13 2.10 15.59 14.96
C ASP A 13 2.13 16.50 13.72
N HIS A 14 2.41 15.92 12.55
CA HIS A 14 2.47 16.64 11.28
C HIS A 14 1.21 16.45 10.41
N GLN A 15 0.13 15.87 10.95
CA GLN A 15 -1.04 15.45 10.17
C GLN A 15 -1.67 16.59 9.36
N TYR A 16 -1.68 17.82 9.88
CA TYR A 16 -2.29 18.97 9.19
C TYR A 16 -1.48 19.40 7.98
N THR A 17 -0.16 19.41 8.08
CA THR A 17 0.75 19.73 6.97
C THR A 17 0.66 18.65 5.89
N LEU A 18 0.66 17.38 6.28
CA LEU A 18 0.51 16.24 5.37
C LEU A 18 -0.85 16.27 4.67
N ALA A 19 -1.94 16.45 5.41
CA ALA A 19 -3.29 16.55 4.87
C ALA A 19 -3.44 17.72 3.90
N THR A 20 -2.90 18.90 4.24
CA THR A 20 -2.94 20.07 3.38
C THR A 20 -2.16 19.82 2.09
N SER A 21 -0.94 19.27 2.19
CA SER A 21 -0.10 18.96 1.03
C SER A 21 -0.79 17.98 0.08
N LEU A 22 -1.37 16.90 0.63
CA LEU A 22 -2.14 15.93 -0.15
C LEU A 22 -3.38 16.55 -0.79
N ALA A 23 -4.13 17.36 -0.06
CA ALA A 23 -5.32 18.03 -0.57
C ALA A 23 -5.01 18.96 -1.75
N TYR A 24 -3.91 19.72 -1.69
CA TYR A 24 -3.48 20.57 -2.80
C TYR A 24 -2.97 19.76 -4.00
N SER A 25 -2.31 18.62 -3.78
CA SER A 25 -1.94 17.69 -4.86
C SER A 25 -3.20 17.21 -5.59
N VAL A 26 -4.18 16.68 -4.85
CA VAL A 26 -5.46 16.20 -5.42
C VAL A 26 -6.20 17.33 -6.14
N LYS A 27 -6.21 18.54 -5.58
CA LYS A 27 -6.84 19.71 -6.21
C LYS A 27 -6.17 20.06 -7.54
N ALA A 28 -4.84 19.95 -7.63
CA ALA A 28 -4.11 20.18 -8.87
C ALA A 28 -4.47 19.13 -9.92
N ASP A 29 -4.61 17.86 -9.55
CA ASP A 29 -5.00 16.78 -10.47
C ASP A 29 -6.43 16.98 -11.00
N VAL A 30 -7.37 17.32 -10.11
CA VAL A 30 -8.76 17.65 -10.49
C VAL A 30 -8.80 18.87 -11.43
N PHE A 31 -8.00 19.91 -11.15
CA PHE A 31 -7.91 21.09 -12.02
C PHE A 31 -7.40 20.72 -13.42
N ARG A 32 -6.32 19.94 -13.50
CA ARG A 32 -5.72 19.52 -14.78
C ARG A 32 -6.66 18.65 -15.61
N ALA A 33 -7.39 17.74 -14.95
CA ALA A 33 -8.38 16.89 -15.60
C ALA A 33 -9.52 17.72 -16.19
N ARG A 34 -10.11 18.62 -15.38
CA ARG A 34 -11.21 19.49 -15.81
C ARG A 34 -10.83 20.43 -16.95
N THR A 35 -9.65 21.06 -16.88
CA THR A 35 -9.18 21.97 -17.94
C THR A 35 -8.92 21.27 -19.27
N ARG A 36 -8.76 19.94 -19.25
CA ARG A 36 -8.65 19.08 -20.44
C ARG A 36 -9.95 18.34 -20.78
N ASN A 37 -11.06 18.72 -20.16
CA ASN A 37 -12.39 18.15 -20.38
C ASN A 37 -12.53 16.65 -20.03
N TYR A 38 -11.69 16.11 -19.15
CA TYR A 38 -11.92 14.77 -18.58
C TYR A 38 -13.03 14.83 -17.52
N SER A 39 -13.81 13.75 -17.41
CA SER A 39 -14.87 13.58 -16.42
C SER A 39 -14.34 13.43 -15.00
N SER A 40 -13.12 12.90 -14.85
CA SER A 40 -12.46 12.71 -13.55
C SER A 40 -10.93 12.75 -13.65
N ALA A 41 -10.27 12.94 -12.50
CA ALA A 41 -8.82 12.80 -12.41
C ALA A 41 -8.34 11.36 -12.67
N LEU A 42 -9.17 10.36 -12.35
CA LEU A 42 -8.90 8.95 -12.63
C LEU A 42 -8.86 8.70 -14.15
N GLU A 43 -9.90 9.12 -14.87
CA GLU A 43 -9.97 8.99 -16.33
C GLU A 43 -8.77 9.69 -16.99
N SER A 44 -8.45 10.92 -16.55
CA SER A 44 -7.28 11.65 -17.06
C SER A 44 -5.96 10.92 -16.83
N ALA A 45 -5.83 10.15 -15.75
CA ALA A 45 -4.61 9.42 -15.42
C ALA A 45 -4.48 8.10 -16.22
N LEU A 46 -5.61 7.48 -16.58
CA LEU A 46 -5.65 6.22 -17.33
C LEU A 46 -5.59 6.41 -18.85
N PHE A 47 -5.91 7.60 -19.34
CA PHE A 47 -5.95 7.92 -20.77
C PHE A 47 -4.65 7.62 -21.55
N PRO A 48 -3.44 7.91 -21.04
CA PRO A 48 -2.20 7.65 -21.80
C PRO A 48 -1.99 6.18 -22.18
N ASP A 49 -2.52 5.26 -21.37
CA ASP A 49 -2.40 3.81 -21.55
C ASP A 49 -3.68 3.20 -22.15
N ASP A 50 -4.66 4.03 -22.54
CA ASP A 50 -5.98 3.62 -23.06
C ASP A 50 -6.70 2.61 -22.15
N VAL A 51 -6.62 2.83 -20.83
CA VAL A 51 -7.23 1.94 -19.84
C VAL A 51 -8.63 2.44 -19.47
N PRO A 52 -9.69 1.62 -19.67
CA PRO A 52 -11.03 1.96 -19.21
C PRO A 52 -11.12 2.06 -17.69
N VAL A 53 -11.92 2.99 -17.17
CA VAL A 53 -12.13 3.18 -15.72
C VAL A 53 -12.63 1.91 -15.04
N GLU A 54 -13.43 1.11 -15.75
CA GLU A 54 -14.00 -0.14 -15.29
C GLU A 54 -12.93 -1.18 -14.94
N VAL A 55 -11.75 -1.12 -15.58
CA VAL A 55 -10.62 -2.02 -15.25
C VAL A 55 -10.09 -1.69 -13.85
N TYR A 56 -9.92 -0.40 -13.54
CA TYR A 56 -9.46 0.07 -12.23
C TYR A 56 -10.48 -0.26 -11.14
N GLU A 57 -11.75 0.02 -11.37
CA GLU A 57 -12.83 -0.29 -10.42
C GLU A 57 -13.01 -1.80 -10.24
N GLY A 58 -12.91 -2.56 -11.33
CA GLY A 58 -12.98 -4.02 -11.33
C GLY A 58 -11.87 -4.67 -10.51
N LEU A 59 -10.65 -4.14 -10.57
CA LEU A 59 -9.53 -4.59 -9.72
C LEU A 59 -9.86 -4.37 -8.24
N ILE A 60 -10.31 -3.17 -7.87
CA ILE A 60 -10.66 -2.83 -6.48
C ILE A 60 -11.78 -3.74 -5.97
N ALA A 61 -12.85 -3.90 -6.76
CA ALA A 61 -13.98 -4.75 -6.41
C ALA A 61 -13.54 -6.21 -6.22
N SER A 62 -12.76 -6.74 -7.16
CA SER A 62 -12.27 -8.12 -7.11
C SER A 62 -11.36 -8.37 -5.92
N ALA A 63 -10.44 -7.44 -5.61
CA ALA A 63 -9.57 -7.55 -4.45
C ALA A 63 -10.37 -7.52 -3.13
N ARG A 64 -11.32 -6.58 -2.98
CA ARG A 64 -12.17 -6.46 -1.79
C ARG A 64 -13.08 -7.68 -1.58
N ALA A 65 -13.61 -8.25 -2.66
CA ALA A 65 -14.42 -9.47 -2.60
C ALA A 65 -13.62 -10.71 -2.16
N ASN A 66 -12.30 -10.69 -2.33
CA ASN A 66 -11.42 -11.85 -2.14
C ASN A 66 -10.36 -11.64 -1.04
N LEU A 67 -10.71 -11.01 0.09
CA LEU A 67 -9.78 -10.80 1.20
C LEU A 67 -9.53 -12.06 2.06
N LYS A 68 -10.27 -13.16 1.84
CA LYS A 68 -10.12 -14.41 2.63
C LYS A 68 -8.68 -14.96 2.64
N PRO A 69 -7.94 -15.03 1.51
CA PRO A 69 -6.56 -15.50 1.52
C PRO A 69 -5.62 -14.61 2.34
N LEU A 70 -5.84 -13.28 2.33
CA LEU A 70 -5.08 -12.33 3.14
C LEU A 70 -5.28 -12.60 4.64
N PHE A 71 -6.54 -12.76 5.08
CA PHE A 71 -6.83 -13.06 6.48
C PHE A 71 -6.32 -14.45 6.90
N ARG A 72 -6.38 -15.45 6.00
CA ARG A 72 -5.76 -16.76 6.23
C ARG A 72 -4.24 -16.63 6.41
N TYR A 73 -3.59 -15.77 5.63
CA TYR A 73 -2.17 -15.51 5.76
C TYR A 73 -1.82 -14.81 7.08
N PHE A 74 -2.60 -13.82 7.50
CA PHE A 74 -2.41 -13.18 8.80
C PHE A 74 -2.60 -14.14 9.98
N ASP A 75 -3.60 -15.03 9.93
CA ASP A 75 -3.74 -16.08 10.95
C ASP A 75 -2.55 -17.05 10.96
N LEU A 76 -2.03 -17.43 9.78
CA LEU A 76 -0.81 -18.23 9.69
C LEU A 76 0.37 -17.51 10.36
N ARG A 77 0.61 -16.23 10.02
CA ARG A 77 1.69 -15.43 10.64
C ARG A 77 1.57 -15.40 12.16
N ARG A 78 0.37 -15.12 12.68
CA ARG A 78 0.07 -15.09 14.11
C ARG A 78 0.43 -16.41 14.79
N ARG A 79 0.03 -17.54 14.20
CA ARG A 79 0.31 -18.89 14.72
C ARG A 79 1.79 -19.23 14.69
N VAL A 80 2.48 -18.98 13.57
CA VAL A 80 3.91 -19.27 13.41
C VAL A 80 4.77 -18.44 14.37
N LEU A 81 4.40 -17.18 14.60
CA LEU A 81 5.10 -16.29 15.52
C LEU A 81 4.71 -16.49 17.00
N GLY A 82 3.76 -17.39 17.29
CA GLY A 82 3.30 -17.64 18.67
C GLY A 82 2.59 -16.45 19.33
N LEU A 83 1.97 -15.57 18.55
CA LEU A 83 1.33 -14.34 19.04
C LEU A 83 -0.13 -14.58 19.44
N SER A 84 -0.57 -13.94 20.53
CA SER A 84 -1.99 -13.90 20.90
C SER A 84 -2.81 -13.07 19.91
N GLU A 85 -2.26 -11.93 19.51
CA GLU A 85 -2.83 -10.99 18.53
C GLU A 85 -1.75 -10.51 17.55
N LEU A 86 -2.11 -10.37 16.28
CA LEU A 86 -1.23 -9.85 15.24
C LEU A 86 -1.47 -8.35 15.07
N HIS A 87 -0.43 -7.53 15.28
CA HIS A 87 -0.47 -6.09 15.01
C HIS A 87 0.20 -5.78 13.67
N HIS A 88 -0.03 -4.57 13.15
CA HIS A 88 0.55 -4.16 11.86
C HIS A 88 2.09 -4.25 11.83
N TYR A 89 2.76 -3.90 12.94
CA TYR A 89 4.21 -3.99 13.07
C TYR A 89 4.76 -5.44 13.11
N ASP A 90 3.89 -6.45 13.24
CA ASP A 90 4.28 -7.86 13.18
C ASP A 90 4.26 -8.41 11.74
N THR A 91 3.66 -7.67 10.80
CA THR A 91 3.45 -8.14 9.41
C THR A 91 4.71 -8.14 8.54
N TYR A 92 5.79 -7.51 9.01
CA TYR A 92 7.07 -7.39 8.30
C TYR A 92 8.19 -8.25 8.92
N VAL A 93 7.91 -8.95 10.02
CA VAL A 93 8.89 -9.84 10.66
C VAL A 93 9.05 -11.12 9.81
N PRO A 94 10.29 -11.65 9.65
CA PRO A 94 10.51 -12.94 9.02
C PRO A 94 9.73 -14.07 9.72
N LEU A 95 9.14 -14.98 8.94
CA LEU A 95 8.41 -16.14 9.49
C LEU A 95 9.32 -17.35 9.73
N VAL A 96 10.51 -17.34 9.14
CA VAL A 96 11.52 -18.37 9.26
C VAL A 96 12.86 -17.71 9.57
N ALA A 97 13.78 -18.46 10.16
CA ALA A 97 15.14 -17.99 10.37
C ALA A 97 15.77 -17.61 9.01
N GLU A 98 16.54 -16.52 9.00
CA GLU A 98 17.30 -16.14 7.82
C GLU A 98 18.28 -17.25 7.46
N ILE A 99 18.26 -17.65 6.18
CA ILE A 99 19.24 -18.57 5.63
C ILE A 99 20.37 -17.67 5.10
N GLU A 100 21.49 -17.65 5.80
CA GLU A 100 22.69 -16.98 5.30
C GLU A 100 23.15 -17.69 4.03
N THR A 101 22.94 -17.02 2.89
CA THR A 101 23.37 -17.51 1.59
C THR A 101 24.41 -16.54 1.07
N HIS A 102 25.66 -17.00 0.96
CA HIS A 102 26.72 -16.20 0.35
C HIS A 102 26.77 -16.53 -1.14
N ILE A 103 26.23 -15.64 -1.96
CA ILE A 103 26.32 -15.73 -3.42
C ILE A 103 27.33 -14.67 -3.86
N SER A 104 28.45 -15.11 -4.43
CA SER A 104 29.42 -14.18 -5.02
C SER A 104 28.82 -13.49 -6.25
N PHE A 105 29.41 -12.37 -6.68
CA PHE A 105 28.92 -11.66 -7.87
C PHE A 105 28.89 -12.57 -9.10
N ASP A 106 29.93 -13.41 -9.29
CA ASP A 106 30.04 -14.32 -10.43
C ASP A 106 29.00 -15.45 -10.41
N GLU A 107 28.49 -15.83 -9.22
CA GLU A 107 27.45 -16.84 -9.06
C GLU A 107 26.02 -16.26 -9.17
N ALA A 108 25.88 -14.93 -9.06
CA ALA A 108 24.60 -14.23 -9.12
C ALA A 108 24.18 -13.83 -10.54
N VAL A 109 25.11 -13.87 -11.52
CA VAL A 109 24.89 -13.48 -12.92
C VAL A 109 24.53 -14.67 -13.81
#